data_AF-A0A1Z4RCJ9-F1
#
_entry.id   AF-A0A1Z4RCJ9-F1
#
_cell.length_a   1.000
_cell.length_b   1.000
_cell.length_c   1.000
_cell.angle_alpha   90.00
_cell.angle_beta   90.00
_cell.angle_gamma   90.00
#
_symmetry.space_group_name_H-M   'P 1'
#
loop_
_entity.id
_entity.type
_entity.pdbx_description
1 polymer ?
#
loop_
_entity_poly.entity_id
_entity_poly.type
_entity_poly.pdbx_seq_one_letter_code
_entity_poly.pdbx_strand_id
1 'polypeptide(L)'
;MRILLIANTIFEIGIGCVFLLFPSLVLKDSALSISLLRIIGCGALALGTLSLLMLNVTDKKALKPGLIALSIFHTLAAASQIYSFSSGTANITIIIIHSLFAAFFVCISWQQVR
;
A
#
# COMPACT_ATOMS: atom_id res chain seq x y z
N MET A 1 -6.15 14.60 4.52
CA MET A 1 -6.46 13.24 5.01
C MET A 1 -7.44 12.50 4.10
N ARG A 2 -8.71 12.94 3.96
CA ARG A 2 -9.71 12.19 3.16
C ARG A 2 -9.26 11.89 1.73
N ILE A 3 -8.70 12.88 1.04
CA ILE A 3 -8.16 12.70 -0.33
C ILE A 3 -7.07 11.62 -0.37
N LEU A 4 -6.17 11.60 0.63
CA LEU A 4 -5.09 10.60 0.70
C LEU A 4 -5.65 9.18 0.94
N LEU A 5 -6.64 9.05 1.82
CA LEU A 5 -7.31 7.76 2.07
C LEU A 5 -8.08 7.29 0.84
N ILE A 6 -8.76 8.19 0.11
CA ILE A 6 -9.42 7.85 -1.16
C ILE A 6 -8.39 7.40 -2.20
N ALA A 7 -7.29 8.14 -2.36
CA ALA A 7 -6.23 7.80 -3.31
C ALA A 7 -5.62 6.43 -3.00
N ASN A 8 -5.32 6.17 -1.72
CA ASN A 8 -4.81 4.87 -1.27
C ASN A 8 -5.83 3.75 -1.49
N THR A 9 -7.11 3.98 -1.18
CA THR A 9 -8.18 2.99 -1.42
C THR A 9 -8.25 2.61 -2.90
N ILE A 10 -8.28 3.59 -3.81
CA ILE A 10 -8.34 3.34 -5.25
C ILE A 10 -7.09 2.59 -5.72
N PHE A 11 -5.91 3.03 -5.28
CA PHE A 11 -4.64 2.40 -5.64
C PHE A 11 -4.56 0.94 -5.19
N GLU A 12 -4.77 0.69 -3.89
CA GLU A 12 -4.65 -0.65 -3.29
C GLU A 12 -5.75 -1.60 -3.77
N ILE A 13 -7.00 -1.14 -3.91
CA ILE A 13 -8.06 -1.98 -4.47
C ILE A 13 -7.79 -2.29 -5.95
N GLY A 14 -7.37 -1.30 -6.73
CA GLY A 14 -7.04 -1.49 -8.14
C GLY A 14 -5.94 -2.52 -8.34
N ILE A 15 -4.80 -2.34 -7.66
CA ILE A 15 -3.68 -3.29 -7.70
C ILE A 15 -4.11 -4.67 -7.16
N GLY A 16 -4.85 -4.69 -6.05
CA GLY A 16 -5.36 -5.91 -5.44
C GLY A 16 -6.24 -6.73 -6.38
N CYS A 17 -7.18 -6.09 -7.07
CA CYS A 17 -8.03 -6.74 -8.08
C CYS A 17 -7.21 -7.27 -9.25
N VAL A 18 -6.24 -6.50 -9.77
CA VAL A 18 -5.37 -6.95 -10.87
C VAL A 18 -4.54 -8.16 -10.45
N PHE A 19 -3.92 -8.12 -9.28
CA PHE A 19 -3.05 -9.20 -8.80
C PHE A 19 -3.83 -10.47 -8.42
N LEU A 20 -5.06 -10.32 -7.92
CA LEU A 20 -5.89 -11.46 -7.53
C LEU A 20 -6.54 -12.13 -8.74
N LEU A 21 -7.22 -11.35 -9.59
CA LEU A 21 -8.07 -11.86 -10.68
C LEU A 21 -7.28 -12.07 -11.98
N PHE A 22 -6.27 -11.24 -12.22
CA PHE A 22 -5.51 -11.22 -13.48
C PHE A 22 -3.98 -11.27 -13.27
N PRO A 23 -3.43 -12.16 -12.40
CA PRO A 23 -2.00 -12.18 -12.10
C PRO A 23 -1.12 -12.45 -13.34
N SER A 24 -1.66 -13.17 -14.34
CA SER A 24 -0.98 -13.50 -15.59
C SER A 24 -0.77 -12.31 -16.53
N LEU A 25 -1.43 -11.17 -16.29
CA LEU A 25 -1.13 -9.90 -16.98
C LEU A 25 0.20 -9.31 -16.49
N VAL A 26 0.64 -9.67 -15.29
CA VAL A 26 1.83 -9.10 -14.63
C VAL A 26 3.01 -10.07 -14.68
N LEU A 27 2.78 -11.36 -14.38
CA LEU A 27 3.81 -12.40 -14.35
C LEU A 27 3.35 -13.64 -15.12
N LYS A 28 4.23 -14.18 -15.98
CA LYS A 28 3.95 -15.40 -16.76
C LYS A 28 4.78 -16.61 -16.32
N ASP A 29 5.67 -16.41 -15.35
CA ASP A 29 6.91 -17.19 -15.31
C ASP A 29 6.89 -18.39 -14.35
N SER A 30 5.99 -18.43 -13.35
CA SER A 30 5.84 -19.62 -12.50
C SER A 30 4.53 -19.67 -11.71
N ALA A 31 4.05 -20.88 -11.40
CA ALA A 31 2.87 -21.09 -10.56
C ALA A 31 3.06 -20.55 -9.13
N LEU A 32 4.29 -20.64 -8.59
CA LEU A 32 4.63 -20.09 -7.28
C LEU A 32 4.53 -18.56 -7.28
N SER A 33 5.12 -17.91 -8.28
CA SER A 33 5.08 -16.45 -8.43
C SER A 33 3.64 -15.95 -8.59
N ILE A 34 2.81 -16.66 -9.35
CA ILE A 34 1.37 -16.35 -9.50
C ILE A 34 0.64 -16.48 -8.16
N SER A 35 0.91 -17.56 -7.41
CA SER A 35 0.32 -17.77 -6.08
C SER A 35 0.70 -16.66 -5.09
N LEU A 36 1.99 -16.30 -5.03
CA LEU A 36 2.49 -15.21 -4.19
C LEU A 36 1.89 -13.86 -4.62
N LEU A 37 1.78 -13.60 -5.92
CA LEU A 37 1.18 -12.37 -6.43
C LEU A 37 -0.29 -12.24 -6.00
N ARG A 38 -1.06 -13.35 -6.02
CA ARG A 38 -2.44 -13.35 -5.51
C ARG A 38 -2.52 -13.05 -4.02
N ILE A 39 -1.61 -13.61 -3.22
CA ILE A 39 -1.54 -13.32 -1.78
C ILE A 39 -1.24 -11.84 -1.54
N ILE A 40 -0.30 -11.27 -2.30
CA ILE A 40 0.00 -9.82 -2.27
C ILE A 40 -1.26 -9.03 -2.66
N GLY A 41 -1.99 -9.47 -3.68
CA GLY A 41 -3.26 -8.87 -4.10
C GLY A 41 -4.32 -8.87 -3.00
N CYS A 42 -4.46 -9.97 -2.25
CA CYS A 42 -5.33 -10.02 -1.07
C CYS A 42 -4.90 -9.03 0.02
N GLY A 43 -3.58 -8.88 0.25
CA GLY A 43 -3.03 -7.89 1.17
C GLY A 43 -3.38 -6.46 0.76
N ALA A 44 -3.22 -6.13 -0.52
CA ALA A 44 -3.60 -4.84 -1.09
C ALA A 44 -5.10 -4.57 -0.91
N LEU A 45 -5.97 -5.53 -1.23
CA LEU A 45 -7.42 -5.40 -1.00
C LEU A 45 -7.76 -5.13 0.47
N ALA A 46 -7.10 -5.81 1.41
CA ALA A 46 -7.31 -5.60 2.83
C ALA A 46 -6.92 -4.18 3.28
N LEU A 47 -5.77 -3.67 2.80
CA LEU A 47 -5.28 -2.32 3.12
C LEU A 47 -6.12 -1.22 2.45
N GLY A 48 -6.55 -1.45 1.20
CA GLY A 48 -7.49 -0.57 0.52
C GLY A 48 -8.84 -0.49 1.22
N THR A 49 -9.33 -1.63 1.74
CA THR A 49 -10.55 -1.71 2.56
C THR A 49 -10.37 -1.00 3.90
N LEU A 50 -9.24 -1.19 4.59
CA LEU A 50 -8.93 -0.45 5.81
C LEU A 50 -8.99 1.07 5.57
N SER A 51 -8.36 1.53 4.48
CA SER A 51 -8.36 2.94 4.08
C SER A 51 -9.77 3.45 3.76
N LEU A 52 -10.63 2.63 3.15
CA LEU A 52 -12.03 2.95 2.87
C LEU A 52 -12.83 3.10 4.17
N LEU A 53 -12.71 2.15 5.09
CA LEU A 53 -13.41 2.18 6.38
C LEU A 53 -13.00 3.42 7.21
N MET A 54 -11.72 3.79 7.14
CA MET A 54 -11.20 5.00 7.79
C MET A 54 -11.84 6.30 7.27
N LEU A 55 -12.42 6.33 6.06
CA LEU A 55 -13.11 7.54 5.57
C LEU A 55 -14.32 7.93 6.41
N ASN A 56 -14.96 6.95 7.07
CA ASN A 56 -16.12 7.15 7.90
C ASN A 56 -15.78 7.46 9.36
N VAL A 57 -14.50 7.38 9.75
CA VAL A 57 -14.08 7.68 11.12
C VAL A 57 -13.90 9.20 11.27
N THR A 58 -14.65 9.79 12.20
CA THR A 58 -14.62 11.23 12.49
C THR A 58 -13.69 11.58 13.64
N ASP A 59 -13.48 10.65 14.59
CA ASP A 59 -12.53 10.84 15.68
C ASP A 59 -11.09 10.67 15.19
N LYS A 60 -10.32 11.76 15.29
CA LYS A 60 -8.91 11.81 14.92
C LYS A 60 -8.05 10.82 15.72
N LYS A 61 -8.37 10.56 16.99
CA LYS A 61 -7.60 9.62 17.82
C LYS A 61 -7.80 8.18 17.35
N ALA A 62 -9.02 7.83 16.95
CA ALA A 62 -9.36 6.51 16.40
C ALA A 62 -8.74 6.27 15.00
N LEU A 63 -8.48 7.32 14.23
CA LEU A 63 -7.82 7.23 12.92
C LEU A 63 -6.32 6.92 12.98
N LYS A 64 -5.66 7.35 14.06
CA LYS A 64 -4.20 7.32 14.17
C LYS A 64 -3.59 5.93 13.97
N PRO A 65 -4.09 4.84 14.59
CA PRO A 65 -3.52 3.50 14.39
C PRO A 65 -3.57 3.07 12.91
N GLY A 66 -4.65 3.37 12.20
CA GLY A 66 -4.79 3.06 10.78
C GLY A 66 -3.80 3.83 9.91
N LEU A 67 -3.60 5.12 10.19
CA LEU A 67 -2.61 5.94 9.46
C LEU A 67 -1.18 5.45 9.70
N ILE A 68 -0.88 5.00 10.93
CA ILE A 68 0.42 4.39 11.27
C ILE A 68 0.59 3.05 10.52
N ALA A 69 -0.43 2.20 10.50
CA ALA A 69 -0.38 0.93 9.78
C ALA A 69 -0.11 1.13 8.28
N LEU A 70 -0.83 2.06 7.64
CA LEU A 70 -0.61 2.43 6.24
C LEU A 70 0.80 3.00 6.02
N SER A 71 1.25 3.89 6.90
CA SER A 71 2.61 4.45 6.84
C SER A 71 3.70 3.37 6.91
N ILE A 72 3.58 2.42 7.85
CA ILE A 72 4.55 1.32 8.02
C ILE A 72 4.53 0.44 6.76
N PHE A 73 3.34 0.09 6.27
CA PHE A 73 3.21 -0.70 5.05
C PHE A 73 3.93 -0.05 3.87
N HIS A 74 3.64 1.21 3.57
CA HIS A 74 4.28 1.89 2.44
C HIS A 74 5.79 2.07 2.65
N THR A 75 6.24 2.34 3.88
CA THR A 75 7.67 2.40 4.19
C THR A 75 8.36 1.07 3.90
N LEU A 76 7.77 -0.04 4.35
CA LEU A 76 8.34 -1.37 4.13
C LEU A 76 8.28 -1.80 2.66
N ALA A 77 7.22 -1.42 1.93
CA ALA A 77 7.13 -1.66 0.49
C ALA A 77 8.25 -0.92 -0.25
N ALA A 78 8.51 0.36 0.07
CA ALA A 78 9.63 1.11 -0.50
C ALA A 78 10.99 0.51 -0.10
N ALA A 79 11.18 0.17 1.17
CA ALA A 79 12.40 -0.44 1.67
C ALA A 79 12.70 -1.79 1.00
N SER A 80 11.66 -2.59 0.71
CA SER A 80 11.81 -3.87 0.01
C SER A 80 12.38 -3.67 -1.40
N GLN A 81 11.95 -2.61 -2.10
CA GLN A 81 12.45 -2.29 -3.44
C GLN A 81 13.86 -1.69 -3.39
N ILE A 82 14.20 -0.95 -2.34
CA ILE A 82 15.57 -0.50 -2.12
C ILE A 82 16.49 -1.70 -1.90
N TYR A 83 16.07 -2.71 -1.13
CA TYR A 83 16.84 -3.93 -0.95
C TYR A 83 17.09 -4.68 -2.28
N SER A 84 16.09 -4.66 -3.18
CA SER A 84 16.19 -5.22 -4.53
C SER A 84 17.19 -4.52 -5.46
N PHE A 85 17.82 -3.40 -5.07
CA PHE A 85 18.94 -2.84 -5.86
C PHE A 85 20.11 -3.81 -5.94
N SER A 86 20.36 -4.58 -4.87
CA SER A 86 21.43 -5.56 -4.81
C SER A 86 21.31 -6.68 -5.87
N SER A 87 20.08 -7.01 -6.27
CA SER A 87 19.78 -8.04 -7.28
C SER A 87 19.43 -7.46 -8.65
N GLY A 88 19.50 -6.14 -8.84
CA GLY A 88 19.16 -5.48 -10.10
C GLY A 88 17.66 -5.52 -10.46
N THR A 89 16.78 -5.85 -9.51
CA THR A 89 15.32 -6.00 -9.72
C THR A 89 14.51 -4.85 -9.14
N ALA A 90 15.16 -3.81 -8.62
CA ALA A 90 14.49 -2.65 -8.04
C ALA A 90 13.63 -1.89 -9.06
N ASN A 91 12.42 -1.51 -8.64
CA ASN A 91 11.56 -0.64 -9.42
C ASN A 91 11.47 0.77 -8.80
N ILE A 92 12.08 1.75 -9.46
CA ILE A 92 12.14 3.14 -9.01
C ILE A 92 10.73 3.75 -8.85
N THR A 93 9.81 3.43 -9.76
CA THR A 93 8.43 3.94 -9.68
C THR A 93 7.73 3.46 -8.41
N ILE A 94 7.91 2.19 -8.04
CA ILE A 94 7.35 1.65 -6.79
C ILE A 94 7.96 2.34 -5.58
N ILE A 95 9.29 2.54 -5.57
CA ILE A 95 9.98 3.28 -4.49
C ILE A 95 9.37 4.67 -4.30
N ILE A 96 9.20 5.42 -5.39
CA ILE A 96 8.68 6.80 -5.33
C ILE A 96 7.25 6.81 -4.81
N ILE A 97 6.35 6.01 -5.40
CA ILE A 97 4.92 6.01 -5.04
C ILE A 97 4.74 5.65 -3.57
N HIS A 98 5.36 4.56 -3.11
CA HIS A 98 5.23 4.14 -1.72
C HIS A 98 5.93 5.10 -0.75
N SER A 99 7.07 5.70 -1.11
CA SER A 99 7.69 6.72 -0.26
C SER A 99 6.80 7.96 -0.08
N LEU A 100 6.09 8.39 -1.13
CA LEU A 100 5.14 9.50 -1.06
C LEU A 100 3.96 9.19 -0.13
N PHE A 101 3.33 8.02 -0.30
CA PHE A 101 2.25 7.60 0.60
C PHE A 101 2.72 7.52 2.05
N ALA A 102 3.88 6.91 2.30
CA ALA A 102 4.47 6.83 3.63
C ALA A 102 4.67 8.22 4.25
N ALA A 103 5.31 9.13 3.52
CA ALA A 103 5.56 10.49 3.98
C ALA A 103 4.26 11.25 4.31
N PHE A 104 3.25 11.15 3.44
CA PHE A 104 1.96 11.81 3.68
C PHE A 104 1.21 11.22 4.87
N PHE A 105 1.21 9.89 5.03
CA PHE A 105 0.55 9.25 6.19
C PHE A 105 1.25 9.60 7.51
N VAL A 106 2.59 9.62 7.56
CA VAL A 106 3.34 10.08 8.74
C VAL A 106 3.02 11.53 9.06
N CYS A 107 3.08 12.41 8.07
CA CYS A 107 2.86 13.84 8.26
C CYS A 107 1.47 14.12 8.84
N ILE A 108 0.43 13.48 8.28
CA ILE A 108 -0.94 13.64 8.76
C ILE A 108 -1.11 13.00 10.14
N SER A 109 -0.55 11.82 10.38
CA SER A 109 -0.58 11.15 11.70
C SER A 109 0.05 12.03 12.78
N TRP A 110 1.16 12.70 12.47
CA TRP A 110 1.84 13.62 13.39
C TRP A 110 1.03 14.87 13.69
N GLN A 111 0.38 15.46 12.68
CA GLN A 111 -0.50 16.64 12.85
C GLN A 111 -1.73 16.34 13.72
N GLN A 112 -2.16 15.10 13.83
CA GLN A 112 -3.32 14.71 14.66
C GLN A 112 -2.98 14.49 16.14
N VAL A 113 -1.70 14.57 16.52
CA VAL A 113 -1.24 14.46 17.92
C VAL A 113 -1.20 15.83 18.62
N ARG A 114 -1.14 16.92 17.84
CA ARG A 114 -1.25 18.30 18.34
C ARG A 114 -2.69 18.78 18.23
#